data_AF-A0A914HVF5-F1
#
_entry.id   AF-A0A914HVF5-F1
#
_cell.length_a   1.000
_cell.length_b   1.000
_cell.length_c   1.000
_cell.angle_alpha   90.00
_cell.angle_beta   90.00
_cell.angle_gamma   90.00
#
_symmetry.space_group_name_H-M   'P 1'
#
loop_
_entity.id
_entity.type
_entity.pdbx_description
1 polymer ?
#
loop_
_entity_poly.entity_id
_entity_poly.type
_entity_poly.pdbx_seq_one_letter_code
_entity_poly.pdbx_strand_id
1 'polypeptide(L)'
;MLAQQNTSFTPPTTSGFSFVEQNEEEIVMAIVVEAGRLDCVYQTIAAPKYQSFEVVYQVVKGGEHDITFSLKSPAGFMIANDPRKSDGTHRFVLDEPQHGRGDYALCFDNTFSYTNSKKVFFEIYLLDKDGNYLSDNDLKVIQRKDGLLEEHFEVFNMVTTKVKGNLNEIERAQAQFRAIEARDRFIIETAFERINLWSFVHLFCLLFAAGIQVFMLRSLFVDDSLREIEAERLRGEGNECFRHKLFNKSVLLYTRALEMDPTNSVLWSNRAQAYLNLHKPEKAYMDACGVLWH
;
A
#
# COMPACT_ATOMS: atom_id res chain seq x y z
N MET A 1 -35.19 14.61 54.50
CA MET A 1 -34.92 13.28 53.92
C MET A 1 -35.61 13.22 52.57
N LEU A 2 -34.84 12.97 51.50
CA LEU A 2 -35.21 12.24 50.27
C LEU A 2 -36.39 12.79 49.43
N ALA A 3 -36.40 12.81 48.10
CA ALA A 3 -35.43 12.53 47.05
C ALA A 3 -36.01 13.10 45.75
N GLN A 4 -35.13 13.49 44.82
CA GLN A 4 -35.45 13.79 43.43
C GLN A 4 -35.88 12.51 42.69
N GLN A 5 -36.78 12.64 41.70
CA GLN A 5 -36.80 11.75 40.55
C GLN A 5 -37.12 12.52 39.27
N ASN A 6 -36.08 12.66 38.45
CA ASN A 6 -36.09 13.07 37.05
C ASN A 6 -36.74 11.96 36.19
N THR A 7 -37.52 12.35 35.19
CA THR A 7 -37.73 11.54 33.99
C THR A 7 -37.15 12.27 32.78
N SER A 8 -36.08 11.70 32.26
CA SER A 8 -35.27 12.10 31.12
C SER A 8 -35.95 11.82 29.78
N PHE A 9 -35.92 12.80 28.88
CA PHE A 9 -35.98 12.60 27.44
C PHE A 9 -34.56 12.29 26.93
N THR A 10 -34.40 11.20 26.19
CA THR A 10 -33.11 10.80 25.57
C THR A 10 -33.06 11.23 24.10
N PRO A 11 -32.04 11.99 23.65
CA PRO A 11 -31.64 12.06 22.25
C PRO A 11 -30.57 10.99 21.93
N PRO A 12 -30.40 10.63 20.64
CA PRO A 12 -29.58 9.49 20.23
C PRO A 12 -28.08 9.76 20.38
N THR A 13 -27.38 8.66 20.63
CA THR A 13 -25.95 8.49 20.87
C THR A 13 -25.06 9.14 19.80
N THR A 14 -24.24 10.07 20.25
CA THR A 14 -23.12 10.69 19.54
C THR A 14 -21.96 9.70 19.37
N SER A 15 -21.56 9.48 18.13
CA SER A 15 -20.28 8.86 17.78
C SER A 15 -19.15 9.89 17.92
N GLY A 16 -18.21 9.62 18.84
CA GLY A 16 -16.80 9.93 18.70
C GLY A 16 -16.40 11.38 18.43
N PHE A 17 -16.64 12.29 19.38
CA PHE A 17 -15.77 13.46 19.51
C PHE A 17 -14.48 13.02 20.20
N SER A 18 -13.38 12.92 19.45
CA SER A 18 -12.04 12.79 20.02
C SER A 18 -11.60 14.13 20.60
N PHE A 19 -11.24 14.14 21.87
CA PHE A 19 -10.62 15.27 22.57
C PHE A 19 -9.43 15.80 21.77
N VAL A 20 -9.46 17.11 21.48
CA VAL A 20 -8.33 17.86 20.94
C VAL A 20 -7.39 18.16 22.11
N GLU A 21 -6.17 17.65 22.05
CA GLU A 21 -5.09 18.05 22.93
C GLU A 21 -4.62 19.44 22.46
N GLN A 22 -5.06 20.49 23.17
CA GLN A 22 -4.68 21.87 22.89
C GLN A 22 -3.24 22.09 23.32
N ASN A 23 -2.33 22.22 22.35
CA ASN A 23 -1.04 22.87 22.54
C ASN A 23 -1.15 24.27 21.91
N GLU A 24 -1.08 25.32 22.75
CA GLU A 24 -1.52 26.70 22.49
C GLU A 24 -0.68 27.52 21.48
N GLU A 25 0.04 26.91 20.53
CA GLU A 25 1.00 27.69 19.72
C GLU A 25 0.87 27.63 18.20
N GLU A 26 0.09 26.71 17.63
CA GLU A 26 -0.24 26.70 16.20
C GLU A 26 -1.63 26.08 15.98
N ILE A 27 -2.51 26.75 15.23
CA ILE A 27 -3.79 26.17 14.80
C ILE A 27 -3.52 25.28 13.56
N VAL A 28 -2.78 24.19 13.75
CA VAL A 28 -2.67 23.14 12.73
C VAL A 28 -3.94 22.30 12.83
N MET A 29 -4.89 22.57 11.94
CA MET A 29 -6.17 21.86 11.92
C MET A 29 -6.13 20.74 10.88
N ALA A 30 -6.39 19.52 11.32
CA ALA A 30 -6.58 18.37 10.46
C ALA A 30 -8.06 17.96 10.49
N ILE A 31 -8.68 17.92 9.32
CA ILE A 31 -10.07 17.47 9.16
C ILE A 31 -10.11 16.17 8.35
N VAL A 32 -11.00 15.26 8.75
CA VAL A 32 -11.31 14.05 7.99
C VAL A 32 -12.66 14.26 7.33
N VAL A 33 -12.67 14.32 6.01
CA VAL A 33 -13.88 14.48 5.19
C VAL A 33 -14.29 13.10 4.68
N GLU A 34 -15.45 12.63 5.15
CA GLU A 34 -15.98 11.33 4.77
C GLU A 34 -16.30 11.23 3.27
N ALA A 35 -16.44 10.00 2.76
CA ALA A 35 -16.85 9.77 1.38
C ALA A 35 -18.27 10.31 1.14
N GLY A 36 -18.49 11.00 0.02
CA GLY A 36 -19.80 11.57 -0.30
C GLY A 36 -20.17 12.83 0.49
N ARG A 37 -19.24 13.39 1.27
CA ARG A 37 -19.51 14.50 2.21
C ARG A 37 -18.74 15.77 1.85
N LEU A 38 -19.32 16.91 2.23
CA LEU A 38 -18.69 18.22 2.22
C LEU A 38 -18.69 18.75 3.65
N ASP A 39 -17.51 19.13 4.14
CA ASP A 39 -17.35 19.71 5.48
C ASP A 39 -16.75 21.11 5.39
N CYS A 40 -17.26 22.05 6.19
CA CYS A 40 -16.84 23.44 6.21
C CYS A 40 -16.36 23.87 7.59
N VAL A 41 -15.33 24.70 7.62
CA VAL A 41 -14.80 25.37 8.80
C VAL A 41 -14.98 26.87 8.64
N TYR A 42 -15.40 27.55 9.70
CA TYR A 42 -15.67 28.98 9.68
C TYR A 42 -14.63 29.72 10.53
N GLN A 43 -14.04 30.77 9.96
CA GLN A 43 -13.07 31.62 10.65
C GLN A 43 -13.59 33.07 10.68
N THR A 44 -13.89 33.56 11.88
CA THR A 44 -14.33 34.95 12.09
C THR A 44 -13.12 35.88 12.14
N ILE A 45 -13.19 36.99 11.42
CA ILE A 45 -12.18 38.04 11.40
C ILE A 45 -12.85 39.39 11.67
N ALA A 46 -12.74 39.88 12.90
CA ALA A 46 -13.31 41.17 13.31
C ALA A 46 -12.26 42.27 13.52
N ALA A 47 -11.02 41.90 13.88
CA ALA A 47 -10.02 42.87 14.33
C ALA A 47 -9.34 43.61 13.15
N PRO A 48 -9.15 44.94 13.25
CA PRO A 48 -8.50 45.77 12.22
C PRO A 48 -7.00 45.69 12.09
N LYS A 49 -6.35 44.93 12.97
CA LYS A 49 -4.94 44.60 12.85
C LYS A 49 -4.62 43.60 11.73
N TYR A 50 -5.64 42.95 11.15
CA TYR A 50 -5.42 41.99 10.07
C TYR A 50 -5.67 42.65 8.73
N GLN A 51 -4.68 42.59 7.84
CA GLN A 51 -4.78 43.15 6.49
C GLN A 51 -4.87 42.06 5.43
N SER A 52 -4.26 40.90 5.63
CA SER A 52 -4.36 39.78 4.70
C SER A 52 -4.65 38.45 5.40
N PHE A 53 -5.30 37.58 4.65
CA PHE A 53 -5.64 36.23 5.05
C PHE A 53 -4.99 35.28 4.05
N GLU A 54 -4.27 34.29 4.57
CA GLU A 54 -3.65 33.24 3.80
C GLU A 54 -4.10 31.88 4.33
N VAL A 55 -4.49 30.98 3.43
CA VAL A 55 -4.79 29.59 3.76
C VAL A 55 -3.93 28.67 2.92
N VAL A 56 -3.36 27.68 3.58
CA VAL A 56 -2.62 26.58 2.96
C VAL A 56 -3.34 25.29 3.30
N TYR A 57 -3.56 24.42 2.33
CA TYR A 57 -4.11 23.08 2.57
C TYR A 57 -3.35 22.01 1.81
N GLN A 58 -3.34 20.79 2.37
CA GLN A 58 -2.74 19.61 1.77
C GLN A 58 -3.52 18.35 2.14
N VAL A 59 -3.83 17.53 1.14
CA VAL A 59 -4.42 16.20 1.31
C VAL A 59 -3.31 15.23 1.67
N VAL A 60 -3.35 14.70 2.89
CA VAL A 60 -2.30 13.82 3.42
C VAL A 60 -2.65 12.35 3.23
N LYS A 61 -3.94 11.99 3.17
CA LYS A 61 -4.38 10.59 3.05
C LYS A 61 -5.74 10.46 2.38
N GLY A 62 -5.91 9.45 1.55
CA GLY A 62 -7.20 9.00 1.01
C GLY A 62 -7.29 9.06 -0.52
N GLY A 63 -7.58 7.92 -1.15
CA GLY A 63 -7.83 7.82 -2.60
C GLY A 63 -6.69 8.37 -3.47
N GLU A 64 -7.06 9.20 -4.45
CA GLU A 64 -6.14 9.87 -5.39
C GLU A 64 -5.46 11.12 -4.78
N HIS A 65 -5.61 11.35 -3.47
CA HIS A 65 -5.11 12.54 -2.76
C HIS A 65 -5.63 13.87 -3.34
N ASP A 66 -6.86 13.91 -3.82
CA ASP A 66 -7.47 15.09 -4.44
C ASP A 66 -8.67 15.59 -3.62
N ILE A 67 -8.92 16.89 -3.54
CA ILE A 67 -10.13 17.43 -2.91
C ILE A 67 -10.59 18.68 -3.63
N THR A 68 -11.90 18.96 -3.61
CA THR A 68 -12.41 20.23 -4.11
C THR A 68 -12.45 21.22 -2.96
N PHE A 69 -11.57 22.22 -3.00
CA PHE A 69 -11.49 23.27 -1.98
C PHE A 69 -12.23 24.52 -2.45
N SER A 70 -13.03 25.12 -1.56
CA SER A 70 -13.69 26.39 -1.83
C SER A 70 -13.60 27.33 -0.65
N LEU A 71 -13.31 28.60 -0.94
CA LEU A 71 -13.22 29.66 0.04
C LEU A 71 -14.24 30.75 -0.27
N LYS A 72 -15.09 31.06 0.72
CA LYS A 72 -16.14 32.08 0.61
C LYS A 72 -15.93 33.20 1.61
N SER A 73 -16.18 34.42 1.15
CA SER A 73 -16.22 35.61 2.00
C SER A 73 -17.50 35.64 2.85
N PRO A 74 -17.55 36.48 3.91
CA PRO A 74 -18.75 36.70 4.72
C PRO A 74 -19.93 37.25 3.91
N ALA A 75 -19.65 37.95 2.82
CA ALA A 75 -20.66 38.43 1.87
C ALA A 75 -21.15 37.33 0.91
N GLY A 76 -20.58 36.13 0.98
CA GLY A 76 -20.90 34.99 0.12
C GLY A 76 -20.18 34.97 -1.22
N PHE A 77 -19.20 35.85 -1.44
CA PHE A 77 -18.40 35.87 -2.67
C PHE A 77 -17.39 34.72 -2.68
N MET A 78 -17.22 34.06 -3.82
CA MET A 78 -16.25 32.98 -4.00
C MET A 78 -14.86 33.56 -4.25
N ILE A 79 -13.96 33.40 -3.28
CA ILE A 79 -12.58 33.91 -3.35
C ILE A 79 -11.67 32.92 -4.08
N ALA A 80 -11.79 31.64 -3.74
CA ALA A 80 -11.02 30.57 -4.35
C ALA A 80 -11.90 29.33 -4.58
N ASN A 81 -11.63 28.62 -5.66
CA ASN A 81 -12.26 27.34 -5.97
C ASN A 81 -11.29 26.46 -6.73
N ASP A 82 -10.80 25.42 -6.07
CA ASP A 82 -9.83 24.48 -6.60
C ASP A 82 -10.50 23.13 -6.80
N PRO A 83 -10.92 22.77 -8.01
CA PRO A 83 -11.51 21.46 -8.26
C PRO A 83 -10.45 20.37 -8.24
N ARG A 84 -10.64 19.36 -7.37
CA ARG A 84 -9.83 18.13 -7.30
C ARG A 84 -8.31 18.37 -7.25
N LYS A 85 -7.85 19.18 -6.30
CA LYS A 85 -6.43 19.46 -6.06
C LYS A 85 -5.90 18.73 -4.83
N SER A 86 -4.62 18.39 -4.85
CA SER A 86 -3.91 17.76 -3.72
C SER A 86 -3.47 18.74 -2.65
N ASP A 87 -3.22 19.97 -3.06
CA ASP A 87 -2.68 21.04 -2.25
C ASP A 87 -2.97 22.38 -2.91
N GLY A 88 -2.93 23.44 -2.12
CA GLY A 88 -3.09 24.81 -2.61
C GLY A 88 -2.84 25.85 -1.53
N THR A 89 -2.46 27.04 -1.98
CA THR A 89 -2.25 28.22 -1.14
C THR A 89 -3.00 29.41 -1.73
N HIS A 90 -3.83 30.06 -0.91
CA HIS A 90 -4.60 31.23 -1.31
C HIS A 90 -4.37 32.38 -0.32
N ARG A 91 -3.87 33.50 -0.83
CA ARG A 91 -3.69 34.74 -0.07
C ARG A 91 -4.48 35.88 -0.69
N PHE A 92 -5.22 36.62 0.12
CA PHE A 92 -5.99 37.79 -0.30
C PHE A 92 -6.01 38.88 0.78
N VAL A 93 -6.38 40.09 0.37
CA VAL A 93 -6.43 41.27 1.23
C VAL A 93 -7.85 41.49 1.75
N LEU A 94 -7.99 41.67 3.07
CA LEU A 94 -9.28 41.77 3.77
C LEU A 94 -10.00 43.10 3.54
N ASP A 95 -9.26 44.18 3.28
CA ASP A 95 -9.81 45.52 3.10
C ASP A 95 -10.45 45.73 1.72
N GLU A 96 -10.41 44.73 0.83
CA GLU A 96 -11.07 44.80 -0.47
C GLU A 96 -12.59 44.65 -0.33
N PRO A 97 -13.41 45.45 -1.05
CA PRO A 97 -14.86 45.52 -0.84
C PRO A 97 -15.60 44.19 -1.09
N GLN A 98 -15.00 43.23 -1.78
CA GLN A 98 -15.59 41.90 -2.05
C GLN A 98 -15.32 40.89 -0.92
N HIS A 99 -14.27 41.10 -0.14
CA HIS A 99 -13.86 40.21 0.96
C HIS A 99 -14.47 40.67 2.28
N GLY A 100 -14.26 41.93 2.67
CA GLY A 100 -14.79 42.48 3.90
C GLY A 100 -14.35 41.74 5.16
N ARG A 101 -15.07 41.94 6.27
CA ARG A 101 -14.72 41.40 7.59
C ARG A 101 -15.92 40.68 8.17
N GLY A 102 -15.70 39.51 8.75
CA GLY A 102 -16.75 38.62 9.22
C GLY A 102 -16.32 37.15 9.15
N ASP A 103 -17.28 36.26 8.90
CA ASP A 103 -17.08 34.81 8.89
C ASP A 103 -16.71 34.29 7.51
N TYR A 104 -15.48 33.83 7.37
CA TYR A 104 -15.00 33.17 6.16
C TYR A 104 -15.28 31.69 6.24
N ALA A 105 -15.80 31.10 5.16
CA ALA A 105 -16.11 29.67 5.10
C ALA A 105 -15.10 28.94 4.21
N LEU A 106 -14.37 28.00 4.82
CA LEU A 106 -13.43 27.09 4.16
C LEU A 106 -14.10 25.73 4.01
N CYS A 107 -14.47 25.35 2.80
CA CYS A 107 -15.20 24.11 2.56
C CYS A 107 -14.36 23.12 1.75
N PHE A 108 -14.34 21.88 2.24
CA PHE A 108 -13.65 20.75 1.67
C PHE A 108 -14.68 19.73 1.19
N ASP A 109 -14.76 19.56 -0.13
CA ASP A 109 -15.76 18.73 -0.79
C ASP A 109 -15.14 17.41 -1.25
N ASN A 110 -15.63 16.31 -0.67
CA ASN A 110 -15.31 14.93 -1.03
C ASN A 110 -16.55 14.15 -1.53
N THR A 111 -17.55 14.86 -2.06
CA THR A 111 -18.79 14.25 -2.58
C THR A 111 -18.56 13.32 -3.77
N PHE A 112 -17.47 13.51 -4.50
CA PHE A 112 -17.11 12.69 -5.66
C PHE A 112 -16.46 11.34 -5.30
N SER A 113 -16.06 11.14 -4.04
CA SER A 113 -15.50 9.86 -3.59
C SER A 113 -16.59 8.93 -3.07
N TYR A 114 -16.68 7.74 -3.65
CA TYR A 114 -17.70 6.75 -3.26
C TYR A 114 -17.40 6.03 -1.94
N THR A 115 -16.13 5.73 -1.67
CA THR A 115 -15.74 4.84 -0.55
C THR A 115 -14.58 5.36 0.28
N ASN A 116 -13.77 6.29 -0.25
CA ASN A 116 -12.55 6.76 0.40
C ASN A 116 -12.79 8.09 1.11
N SER A 117 -12.58 8.12 2.42
CA SER A 117 -12.47 9.35 3.21
C SER A 117 -11.10 10.01 3.00
N LYS A 118 -11.05 11.33 3.15
CA LYS A 118 -9.85 12.14 2.91
C LYS A 118 -9.45 12.89 4.15
N LYS A 119 -8.17 12.83 4.48
CA LYS A 119 -7.59 13.61 5.58
C LYS A 119 -6.85 14.80 5.01
N VAL A 120 -7.33 15.99 5.33
CA VAL A 120 -6.78 17.26 4.86
C VAL A 120 -6.22 18.02 6.04
N PHE A 121 -4.97 18.43 5.91
CA PHE A 121 -4.34 19.37 6.82
C PHE A 121 -4.48 20.75 6.21
N PHE A 122 -4.84 21.73 7.02
CA PHE A 122 -4.88 23.12 6.59
C PHE A 122 -4.44 24.05 7.71
N GLU A 123 -3.83 25.14 7.29
CA GLU A 123 -3.28 26.18 8.15
C GLU A 123 -3.80 27.53 7.67
N ILE A 124 -4.18 28.38 8.62
CA ILE A 124 -4.71 29.72 8.36
C ILE A 124 -3.73 30.72 8.98
N TYR A 125 -3.28 31.66 8.17
CA TYR A 125 -2.41 32.76 8.59
C TYR A 125 -3.15 34.09 8.42
N LEU A 126 -3.12 34.91 9.48
CA LEU A 126 -3.59 36.28 9.45
C LEU A 126 -2.37 37.21 9.55
N LEU A 127 -2.13 38.02 8.51
CA LEU A 127 -0.97 38.91 8.47
C LEU A 127 -1.38 40.38 8.65
N ASP A 128 -0.52 41.13 9.34
CA ASP A 128 -0.63 42.59 9.50
C ASP A 128 -0.01 43.32 8.28
N LYS A 129 -0.03 44.66 8.30
CA LYS A 129 0.44 45.56 7.23
C LYS A 129 1.91 45.39 6.87
N ASP A 130 2.71 44.91 7.81
CA ASP A 130 4.13 44.63 7.63
C ASP A 130 4.40 43.20 7.14
N GLY A 131 3.36 42.38 6.91
CA GLY A 131 3.48 41.00 6.44
C GLY A 131 3.97 40.01 7.49
N ASN A 132 3.95 40.39 8.77
CA ASN A 132 4.37 39.53 9.87
C ASN A 132 3.22 38.63 10.37
N TYR A 133 3.54 37.37 10.67
CA TYR A 133 2.65 36.42 11.30
C TYR A 133 2.47 36.78 12.79
N LEU A 134 1.23 36.95 13.24
CA LEU A 134 0.95 37.26 14.64
C LEU A 134 1.04 35.99 15.49
N SER A 135 1.97 35.99 16.46
CA SER A 135 2.06 35.01 17.55
C SER A 135 1.20 35.49 18.74
N ASP A 136 0.57 34.54 19.44
CA ASP A 136 -0.52 34.74 20.41
C ASP A 136 -0.15 35.56 21.68
N ASN A 137 1.10 36.05 21.79
CA ASN A 137 1.56 36.80 22.95
C ASN A 137 1.15 38.28 22.99
N ASP A 138 0.62 38.84 21.91
CA ASP A 138 0.13 40.24 21.91
C ASP A 138 -1.23 40.41 22.63
N LEU A 139 -1.83 39.32 23.16
CA LEU A 139 -3.09 39.39 23.92
C LEU A 139 -2.91 39.54 25.45
N LYS A 140 -1.69 39.60 26.00
CA LYS A 140 -1.45 39.62 27.47
C LYS A 140 -0.62 40.79 28.01
N VAL A 141 -0.50 41.91 27.29
CA VAL A 141 0.29 43.09 27.75
C VAL A 141 -0.55 44.19 28.44
N ILE A 142 -1.84 43.96 28.72
CA ILE A 142 -2.71 44.99 29.36
C ILE A 142 -2.67 44.97 30.91
N GLN A 143 -1.88 44.11 31.56
CA GLN A 143 -1.80 44.12 33.03
C GLN A 143 -0.36 44.08 33.57
N ARG A 144 0.29 45.24 33.55
CA ARG A 144 0.74 45.96 34.76
C ARG A 144 1.59 47.15 34.35
N LYS A 145 1.05 48.34 34.61
CA LYS A 145 1.83 49.55 34.81
C LYS A 145 2.49 49.42 36.19
N ASP A 146 3.81 49.54 36.26
CA ASP A 146 4.51 50.19 37.38
C ASP A 146 5.90 50.64 36.91
N GLY A 147 6.30 51.81 37.41
CA GLY A 147 7.26 52.70 36.78
C GLY A 147 8.75 52.33 36.91
N LEU A 148 9.51 53.04 36.06
CA LEU A 148 10.89 53.49 36.25
C LEU A 148 12.02 52.49 35.99
N LEU A 149 12.38 52.28 34.71
CA LEU A 149 13.79 52.24 34.23
C LEU A 149 13.84 52.16 32.68
N GLU A 150 13.83 53.30 31.99
CA GLU A 150 13.51 53.36 30.55
C GLU A 150 14.66 53.91 29.67
N GLU A 151 15.91 53.44 29.80
CA GLU A 151 16.94 53.90 28.84
C GLU A 151 18.01 52.88 28.44
N HIS A 152 18.42 51.97 29.33
CA HIS A 152 19.44 50.96 28.99
C HIS A 152 18.92 49.52 28.86
N PHE A 153 17.67 49.26 29.23
CA PHE A 153 17.04 47.95 29.09
C PHE A 153 16.35 47.75 27.73
N GLU A 154 16.04 48.80 26.98
CA GLU A 154 15.38 48.66 25.68
C GLU A 154 16.25 47.92 24.65
N VAL A 155 17.55 48.23 24.57
CA VAL A 155 18.46 47.57 23.61
C VAL A 155 18.70 46.11 24.00
N PHE A 156 18.81 45.82 25.31
CA PHE A 156 18.98 44.45 25.80
C PHE A 156 17.69 43.64 25.64
N ASN A 157 16.53 44.22 25.92
CA ASN A 157 15.23 43.60 25.70
C ASN A 157 14.98 43.40 24.21
N MET A 158 15.35 44.35 23.34
CA MET A 158 15.20 44.24 21.88
C MET A 158 16.07 43.13 21.29
N VAL A 159 17.31 42.97 21.76
CA VAL A 159 18.17 41.86 21.32
C VAL A 159 17.67 40.53 21.90
N THR A 160 17.21 40.52 23.16
CA THR A 160 16.69 39.31 23.82
C THR A 160 15.36 38.85 23.21
N THR A 161 14.45 39.76 22.86
CA THR A 161 13.19 39.46 22.17
C THR A 161 13.44 39.00 20.75
N LYS A 162 14.39 39.61 20.03
CA LYS A 162 14.77 39.18 18.69
C LYS A 162 15.41 37.80 18.67
N VAL A 163 16.32 37.52 19.61
CA VAL A 163 16.93 36.19 19.76
C VAL A 163 15.89 35.15 20.16
N LYS A 164 14.96 35.50 21.06
CA LYS A 164 13.87 34.62 21.48
C LYS A 164 12.86 34.35 20.35
N GLY A 165 12.57 35.36 19.52
CA GLY A 165 11.76 35.20 18.31
C GLY A 165 12.41 34.24 17.31
N ASN A 166 13.69 34.45 17.01
CA ASN A 166 14.44 33.57 16.11
C ASN A 166 14.57 32.13 16.67
N LEU A 167 14.75 31.98 17.99
CA LEU A 167 14.79 30.67 18.64
C LEU A 167 13.43 29.96 18.56
N ASN A 168 12.33 30.68 18.73
CA ASN A 168 10.99 30.10 18.62
C ASN A 168 10.65 29.71 17.18
N GLU A 169 11.09 30.48 16.19
CA GLU A 169 11.01 30.10 14.78
C GLU A 169 11.80 28.82 14.48
N ILE A 170 13.04 28.72 15.00
CA ILE A 170 13.87 27.52 14.83
C ILE A 170 13.25 26.32 15.56
N GLU A 171 12.69 26.51 16.75
CA GLU A 171 12.03 25.46 17.53
C GLU A 171 10.78 24.93 16.81
N ARG A 172 9.96 25.82 16.24
CA ARG A 172 8.79 25.45 15.42
C ARG A 172 9.20 24.74 14.14
N ALA A 173 10.19 25.26 13.43
CA ALA A 173 10.74 24.60 12.25
C ALA A 173 11.26 23.19 12.60
N GLN A 174 11.98 23.04 13.72
CA GLN A 174 12.45 21.74 14.20
C GLN A 174 11.30 20.80 14.59
N ALA A 175 10.22 21.31 15.20
CA ALA A 175 9.04 20.51 15.53
C ALA A 175 8.33 19.99 14.28
N GLN A 176 8.17 20.84 13.25
CA GLN A 176 7.63 20.44 11.96
C GLN A 176 8.52 19.39 11.27
N PHE A 177 9.84 19.58 11.28
CA PHE A 177 10.76 18.57 10.73
C PHE A 177 10.68 17.23 11.50
N ARG A 178 10.48 17.24 12.83
CA ARG A 178 10.27 16.00 13.61
C ARG A 178 8.94 15.32 13.29
N ALA A 179 7.87 16.07 13.05
CA ALA A 179 6.59 15.51 12.64
C ALA A 179 6.67 14.87 11.24
N ILE A 180 7.41 15.52 10.33
CA ILE A 180 7.71 14.98 9.00
C ILE A 180 8.57 13.71 9.11
N GLU A 181 9.63 13.71 9.91
CA GLU A 181 10.48 12.52 10.12
C GLU A 181 9.69 11.34 10.70
N ALA A 182 8.80 11.60 11.68
CA ALA A 182 7.95 10.58 12.27
C ALA A 182 6.95 10.00 11.26
N ARG A 183 6.35 10.85 10.42
CA ARG A 183 5.47 10.43 9.32
C ARG A 183 6.23 9.59 8.31
N ASP A 184 7.40 10.06 7.90
CA ASP A 184 8.21 9.41 6.87
C ASP A 184 8.71 8.05 7.37
N ARG A 185 9.07 7.93 8.66
CA ARG A 185 9.39 6.64 9.28
C ARG A 185 8.21 5.65 9.21
N PHE A 186 6.99 6.10 9.51
CA PHE A 186 5.79 5.25 9.41
C PHE A 186 5.51 4.79 7.97
N ILE A 187 5.73 5.65 6.98
CA ILE A 187 5.58 5.30 5.55
C ILE A 187 6.63 4.25 5.15
N ILE A 188 7.88 4.40 5.61
CA ILE A 188 8.96 3.44 5.33
C ILE A 188 8.68 2.08 5.96
N GLU A 189 8.23 2.03 7.22
CA GLU A 189 7.90 0.78 7.91
C GLU A 189 6.77 0.03 7.21
N THR A 190 5.69 0.72 6.85
CA THR A 190 4.56 0.11 6.13
C THR A 190 4.90 -0.30 4.70
N ALA A 191 5.77 0.45 4.01
CA ALA A 191 6.29 0.07 2.71
C ALA A 191 7.21 -1.17 2.79
N PHE A 192 8.07 -1.24 3.81
CA PHE A 192 8.98 -2.35 4.04
C PHE A 192 8.24 -3.68 4.23
N GLU A 193 7.19 -3.70 5.07
CA GLU A 193 6.38 -4.92 5.27
C GLU A 193 5.74 -5.41 3.96
N ARG A 194 5.18 -4.49 3.17
CA ARG A 194 4.53 -4.83 1.89
C ARG A 194 5.52 -5.38 0.88
N ILE A 195 6.68 -4.73 0.73
CA ILE A 195 7.73 -5.16 -0.20
C ILE A 195 8.23 -6.54 0.20
N ASN A 196 8.56 -6.75 1.49
CA ASN A 196 9.04 -8.04 1.97
C ASN A 196 8.02 -9.16 1.76
N LEU A 197 6.73 -8.89 2.02
CA LEU A 197 5.68 -9.87 1.79
C LEU A 197 5.63 -10.34 0.32
N TRP A 198 5.61 -9.38 -0.63
CA TRP A 198 5.59 -9.71 -2.05
C TRP A 198 6.89 -10.37 -2.52
N SER A 199 8.04 -9.99 -1.96
CA SER A 199 9.33 -10.65 -2.21
C SER A 199 9.33 -12.11 -1.73
N PHE A 200 8.75 -12.39 -0.56
CA PHE A 200 8.61 -13.77 -0.06
C PHE A 200 7.67 -14.60 -0.94
N VAL A 201 6.52 -14.05 -1.31
CA VAL A 201 5.57 -14.73 -2.22
C VAL A 201 6.25 -15.07 -3.55
N HIS A 202 7.00 -14.14 -4.14
CA HIS A 202 7.70 -14.37 -5.39
C HIS A 202 8.80 -15.43 -5.25
N LEU A 203 9.57 -15.40 -4.16
CA LEU A 203 10.58 -16.42 -3.85
C LEU A 203 9.94 -17.82 -3.76
N PHE A 204 8.83 -17.96 -3.04
CA PHE A 204 8.12 -19.23 -2.91
C PHE A 204 7.59 -19.73 -4.26
N CYS A 205 7.01 -18.85 -5.09
CA CYS A 205 6.56 -19.21 -6.44
C CYS A 205 7.69 -19.73 -7.33
N LEU A 206 8.87 -19.09 -7.29
CA LEU A 206 10.03 -19.52 -8.08
C LEU A 206 10.57 -20.89 -7.62
N LEU A 207 10.65 -21.10 -6.30
CA LEU A 207 11.06 -22.40 -5.74
C LEU A 207 10.05 -23.51 -6.10
N PHE A 208 8.77 -23.22 -6.02
CA PHE A 208 7.71 -24.15 -6.39
C PHE A 208 7.76 -24.50 -7.88
N ALA A 209 7.90 -23.50 -8.76
CA ALA A 209 8.05 -23.70 -10.19
C ALA A 209 9.29 -24.53 -10.54
N ALA A 210 10.43 -24.25 -9.88
CA ALA A 210 11.65 -25.05 -10.04
C ALA A 210 11.45 -26.51 -9.58
N GLY A 211 10.75 -26.72 -8.46
CA GLY A 211 10.38 -28.06 -7.98
C GLY A 211 9.52 -28.83 -8.98
N ILE A 212 8.49 -28.18 -9.55
CA ILE A 212 7.65 -28.77 -10.60
C ILE A 212 8.47 -29.12 -11.84
N GLN A 213 9.36 -28.21 -12.29
CA GLN A 213 10.22 -28.45 -13.45
C GLN A 213 11.11 -29.68 -13.25
N VAL A 214 11.75 -29.81 -12.10
CA VAL A 214 12.60 -30.98 -11.79
C VAL A 214 11.77 -32.26 -11.70
N PHE A 215 10.58 -32.20 -11.09
CA PHE A 215 9.69 -33.35 -10.99
C PHE A 215 9.21 -33.83 -12.37
N MET A 216 8.76 -32.91 -13.22
CA MET A 216 8.34 -33.20 -14.60
C MET A 216 9.48 -33.82 -15.41
N LEU A 217 10.68 -33.22 -15.34
CA LEU A 217 11.86 -33.77 -16.04
C LEU A 217 12.23 -35.16 -15.53
N ARG A 218 12.21 -35.38 -14.20
CA ARG A 218 12.47 -36.71 -13.64
C ARG A 218 11.43 -37.73 -14.07
N SER A 219 10.14 -37.40 -13.95
CA SER A 219 9.07 -38.32 -14.29
C SER A 219 9.07 -38.68 -15.78
N LEU A 220 9.36 -37.71 -16.65
CA LEU A 220 9.39 -37.98 -18.09
C LEU A 220 10.62 -38.79 -18.52
N PHE A 221 11.81 -38.44 -18.02
CA PHE A 221 13.06 -39.03 -18.55
C PHE A 221 13.59 -40.21 -17.74
N VAL A 222 13.37 -40.26 -16.43
CA VAL A 222 13.92 -41.34 -15.57
C VAL A 222 13.06 -42.60 -15.66
N ASP A 223 11.73 -42.46 -15.63
CA ASP A 223 10.84 -43.63 -15.68
C ASP A 223 10.88 -44.30 -17.06
N ASP A 224 11.02 -43.53 -18.14
CA ASP A 224 11.15 -44.05 -19.50
C ASP A 224 12.50 -44.74 -19.71
N SER A 225 13.61 -44.12 -19.29
CA SER A 225 14.94 -44.72 -19.42
C SER A 225 15.12 -45.97 -18.57
N LEU A 226 14.53 -46.03 -17.37
CA LEU A 226 14.56 -47.24 -16.54
C LEU A 226 13.81 -48.41 -17.17
N ARG A 227 12.67 -48.13 -17.83
CA ARG A 227 11.91 -49.17 -18.55
C ARG A 227 12.70 -49.74 -19.73
N GLU A 228 13.36 -48.87 -20.50
CA GLU A 228 14.19 -49.29 -21.64
C GLU A 228 15.41 -50.13 -21.19
N ILE A 229 16.11 -49.72 -20.12
CA ILE A 229 17.26 -50.47 -19.57
C ILE A 229 16.84 -51.87 -19.09
N GLU A 230 15.69 -51.99 -18.43
CA GLU A 230 15.19 -53.28 -17.95
C GLU A 230 14.74 -54.19 -19.11
N ALA A 231 14.12 -53.61 -20.16
CA ALA A 231 13.78 -54.35 -21.37
C ALA A 231 15.04 -54.93 -22.06
N GLU A 232 16.10 -54.15 -22.15
CA GLU A 232 17.40 -54.58 -22.69
C GLU A 232 18.07 -55.66 -21.83
N ARG A 233 17.97 -55.57 -20.50
CA ARG A 233 18.47 -56.60 -19.58
C ARG A 233 17.76 -57.94 -19.80
N LEU A 234 16.42 -57.91 -19.88
CA LEU A 234 15.60 -59.08 -20.16
C LEU A 234 15.87 -59.66 -21.56
N ARG A 235 16.12 -58.79 -22.55
CA ARG A 235 16.56 -59.21 -23.89
C ARG A 235 17.86 -60.00 -23.82
N GLY A 236 18.84 -59.51 -23.07
CA GLY A 236 20.12 -60.18 -22.84
C GLY A 236 19.93 -61.57 -22.23
N GLU A 237 19.17 -61.69 -21.15
CA GLU A 237 18.85 -62.98 -20.53
C GLU A 237 18.10 -63.93 -21.47
N GLY A 238 17.17 -63.38 -22.27
CA GLY A 238 16.43 -64.12 -23.30
C GLY A 238 17.36 -64.70 -24.36
N ASN A 239 18.36 -63.92 -24.80
CA ASN A 239 19.38 -64.34 -25.75
C ASN A 239 20.27 -65.45 -25.17
N GLU A 240 20.65 -65.37 -23.89
CA GLU A 240 21.39 -66.45 -23.21
C GLU A 240 20.59 -67.75 -23.18
N CYS A 241 19.32 -67.68 -22.76
CA CYS A 241 18.44 -68.85 -22.75
C CYS A 241 18.27 -69.46 -24.15
N PHE A 242 18.21 -68.60 -25.17
CA PHE A 242 18.15 -69.03 -26.57
C PHE A 242 19.41 -69.82 -26.98
N ARG A 243 20.61 -69.33 -26.62
CA ARG A 243 21.89 -70.03 -26.87
C ARG A 243 21.94 -71.40 -26.20
N HIS A 244 21.38 -71.52 -25.00
CA HIS A 244 21.26 -72.79 -24.28
C HIS A 244 20.11 -73.70 -24.77
N LYS A 245 19.43 -73.36 -25.88
CA LYS A 245 18.26 -74.08 -26.44
C LYS A 245 17.06 -74.17 -25.49
N LEU A 246 17.00 -73.33 -24.46
CA LEU A 246 15.88 -73.23 -23.53
C LEU A 246 14.80 -72.30 -24.10
N PHE A 247 14.21 -72.70 -25.23
CA PHE A 247 13.35 -71.83 -26.03
C PHE A 247 12.07 -71.39 -25.31
N ASN A 248 11.47 -72.25 -24.48
CA ASN A 248 10.28 -71.87 -23.69
C ASN A 248 10.58 -70.72 -22.70
N LYS A 249 11.76 -70.75 -22.06
CA LYS A 249 12.19 -69.71 -21.12
C LYS A 249 12.58 -68.41 -21.85
N SER A 250 13.23 -68.56 -23.01
CA SER A 250 13.57 -67.44 -23.90
C SER A 250 12.33 -66.67 -24.35
N VAL A 251 11.26 -67.37 -24.77
CA VAL A 251 9.97 -66.75 -25.14
C VAL A 251 9.36 -65.95 -23.98
N LEU A 252 9.40 -66.48 -22.76
CA LEU A 252 8.86 -65.80 -21.57
C LEU A 252 9.63 -64.49 -21.29
N LEU A 253 10.96 -64.53 -21.37
CA LEU A 253 11.82 -63.37 -21.14
C LEU A 253 11.61 -62.28 -22.22
N TYR A 254 11.52 -62.67 -23.49
CA TYR A 254 11.19 -61.70 -24.55
C TYR A 254 9.79 -61.13 -24.42
N THR A 255 8.81 -61.93 -23.97
CA THR A 255 7.45 -61.43 -23.73
C THR A 255 7.45 -60.38 -22.63
N ARG A 256 8.17 -60.62 -21.53
CA ARG A 256 8.33 -59.64 -20.45
C ARG A 256 9.11 -58.40 -20.89
N ALA A 257 10.09 -58.54 -21.77
CA ALA A 257 10.80 -57.40 -22.34
C ALA A 257 9.87 -56.55 -23.23
N LEU A 258 8.99 -57.18 -24.02
CA LEU A 258 7.99 -56.51 -24.86
C LEU A 258 6.87 -55.84 -24.05
N GLU A 259 6.57 -56.30 -22.84
CA GLU A 259 5.67 -55.60 -21.91
C GLU A 259 6.27 -54.26 -21.44
N MET A 260 7.60 -54.15 -21.43
CA MET A 260 8.34 -52.95 -21.00
C MET A 260 8.63 -52.00 -22.17
N ASP A 261 9.04 -52.56 -23.32
CA ASP A 261 9.26 -51.85 -24.58
C ASP A 261 8.57 -52.59 -25.76
N PRO A 262 7.28 -52.27 -26.02
CA PRO A 262 6.52 -52.88 -27.11
C PRO A 262 6.99 -52.47 -28.51
N THR A 263 7.71 -51.36 -28.61
CA THR A 263 8.11 -50.73 -29.90
C THR A 263 9.37 -51.36 -30.50
N ASN A 264 10.08 -52.20 -29.74
CA ASN A 264 11.31 -52.82 -30.16
C ASN A 264 11.08 -54.00 -31.12
N SER A 265 11.25 -53.76 -32.42
CA SER A 265 11.09 -54.77 -33.48
C SER A 265 12.06 -55.96 -33.36
N VAL A 266 13.22 -55.77 -32.69
CA VAL A 266 14.21 -56.84 -32.47
C VAL A 266 13.67 -57.89 -31.49
N LEU A 267 12.98 -57.45 -30.43
CA LEU A 267 12.38 -58.35 -29.45
C LEU A 267 11.30 -59.25 -30.06
N TRP A 268 10.43 -58.69 -30.90
CA TRP A 268 9.44 -59.44 -31.65
C TRP A 268 10.08 -60.48 -32.59
N SER A 269 11.14 -60.09 -33.30
CA SER A 269 11.88 -60.98 -34.20
C SER A 269 12.56 -62.14 -33.44
N ASN A 270 13.21 -61.83 -32.30
CA ASN A 270 13.86 -62.83 -31.46
C ASN A 270 12.86 -63.82 -30.85
N ARG A 271 11.67 -63.34 -30.46
CA ARG A 271 10.58 -64.19 -29.94
C ARG A 271 9.97 -65.07 -31.03
N ALA A 272 9.74 -64.53 -32.23
CA ALA A 272 9.29 -65.30 -33.39
C ALA A 272 10.26 -66.45 -33.71
N GLN A 273 11.56 -66.17 -33.69
CA GLN A 273 12.59 -67.19 -33.91
C GLN A 273 12.59 -68.27 -32.83
N ALA A 274 12.32 -67.91 -31.57
CA ALA A 274 12.17 -68.89 -30.48
C ALA A 274 10.91 -69.76 -30.65
N TYR A 275 9.80 -69.21 -31.15
CA TYR A 275 8.60 -69.98 -31.48
C TYR A 275 8.79 -70.96 -32.63
N LEU A 276 9.57 -70.59 -33.65
CA LEU A 276 9.92 -71.50 -34.74
C LEU A 276 10.69 -72.73 -34.23
N ASN A 277 11.65 -72.53 -33.32
CA ASN A 277 12.40 -73.61 -32.68
C ASN A 277 11.54 -74.49 -31.74
N LEU A 278 10.39 -74.00 -31.30
CA LEU A 278 9.40 -74.75 -30.53
C LEU A 278 8.35 -75.45 -31.41
N HIS A 279 8.51 -75.42 -32.74
CA HIS A 279 7.54 -75.92 -33.71
C HIS A 279 6.15 -75.27 -33.59
N LYS A 280 6.11 -73.96 -33.26
CA LYS A 280 4.88 -73.16 -33.18
C LYS A 280 4.85 -72.06 -34.27
N PRO A 281 4.75 -72.43 -35.57
CA PRO A 281 4.86 -71.48 -36.68
C PRO A 281 3.75 -70.42 -36.67
N GLU A 282 2.53 -70.77 -36.25
CA GLU A 282 1.41 -69.82 -36.14
C GLU A 282 1.72 -68.64 -35.22
N LYS A 283 2.36 -68.90 -34.07
CA LYS A 283 2.74 -67.83 -33.13
C LYS A 283 3.89 -66.97 -33.67
N ALA A 284 4.83 -67.58 -34.39
CA ALA A 284 5.92 -66.85 -35.04
C ALA A 284 5.40 -65.93 -36.16
N TYR A 285 4.42 -66.40 -36.93
CA TYR A 285 3.75 -65.58 -37.96
C TYR A 285 3.02 -64.38 -37.34
N MET A 286 2.31 -64.57 -36.24
CA MET A 286 1.65 -63.48 -35.51
C MET A 286 2.66 -62.43 -35.01
N ASP A 287 3.80 -62.85 -34.46
CA ASP A 287 4.86 -61.91 -34.05
C ASP A 287 5.48 -61.19 -35.25
N ALA A 288 5.70 -61.87 -36.38
CA ALA A 288 6.26 -61.27 -37.60
C ALA A 288 5.29 -60.27 -38.27
N CYS A 289 3.99 -60.54 -38.24
CA CYS A 289 2.96 -59.64 -38.76
C CYS A 289 2.66 -58.50 -37.80
N GLY A 290 2.74 -58.73 -36.48
CA GLY A 290 2.48 -57.73 -35.45
C GLY A 290 3.45 -56.55 -35.46
N VAL A 291 4.71 -56.78 -35.87
CA VAL A 291 5.75 -55.73 -36.01
C VAL A 291 5.39 -54.65 -37.03
N LEU A 292 4.47 -54.93 -37.96
CA LEU A 292 4.05 -53.95 -38.99
C LEU A 292 2.92 -53.01 -38.51
N TRP A 293 2.34 -53.26 -37.33
CA TRP A 293 1.17 -52.52 -36.81
C TRP A 293 1.45 -51.73 -35.53
N HIS A 294 2.68 -51.74 -35.02
CA HIS A 294 3.16 -51.03 -33.84
C HIS A 294 4.42 -50.22 -34.17
#